data_AF-A0A1L4CYU9-F1
#
_entry.id   AF-A0A1L4CYU9-F1
#
_cell.length_a   1.000
_cell.length_b   1.000
_cell.length_c   1.000
_cell.angle_alpha   90.00
_cell.angle_beta   90.00
_cell.angle_gamma   90.00
#
_symmetry.space_group_name_H-M   'P 1'
#
loop_
_entity.id
_entity.type
_entity.pdbx_description
1 polymer ?
#
loop_
_entity_poly.entity_id
_entity_poly.type
_entity_poly.pdbx_seq_one_letter_code
_entity_poly.pdbx_strand_id
1 'polypeptide(L)'
;MRFYKNLIIINTLFISFFLINFKISATESYVICANSNKYWHWLSEGNIKVQGKWFKKKLSHITFYKIFILDNGEEQYNLLKKDCIQQFGEYFQYPHPSDGLLSAWAVFAIDVSNLKDGFIDKIKYYPLL
;
A
#
# COMPACT_ATOMS: atom_id res chain seq x y z
N MET A 1 -12.45 -18.68 -50.93
CA MET A 1 -13.20 -18.74 -49.66
C MET A 1 -12.52 -19.47 -48.48
N ARG A 2 -11.38 -20.17 -48.65
CA ARG A 2 -10.72 -20.89 -47.52
C ARG A 2 -9.62 -20.11 -46.79
N PHE A 3 -9.03 -19.08 -47.39
CA PHE A 3 -7.89 -18.35 -46.83
C PHE A 3 -8.23 -17.40 -45.66
N TYR A 4 -9.39 -16.74 -45.67
CA TYR A 4 -9.77 -15.79 -44.61
C TYR A 4 -10.19 -16.46 -43.30
N LYS A 5 -10.60 -17.73 -43.31
CA LYS A 5 -10.90 -18.48 -42.07
C LYS A 5 -9.63 -18.71 -41.23
N ASN A 6 -8.49 -18.93 -41.88
CA ASN A 6 -7.21 -19.14 -41.18
C ASN A 6 -6.63 -17.84 -40.62
N LEU A 7 -6.90 -16.68 -41.26
CA LEU A 7 -6.46 -15.37 -40.78
C LEU A 7 -7.18 -14.96 -39.48
N ILE A 8 -8.47 -15.30 -39.36
CA ILE A 8 -9.27 -15.02 -38.17
C ILE A 8 -8.73 -15.82 -36.97
N ILE A 9 -8.43 -17.11 -37.14
CA ILE A 9 -7.94 -17.97 -36.03
C ILE A 9 -6.59 -17.48 -35.48
N ILE A 10 -5.68 -17.03 -36.34
CA ILE A 10 -4.37 -16.50 -35.93
C ILE A 10 -4.52 -15.19 -35.15
N ASN A 11 -5.46 -14.32 -35.55
CA ASN A 11 -5.72 -13.07 -34.85
C ASN A 11 -6.32 -13.31 -33.46
N THR A 12 -7.23 -14.29 -33.31
CA THR A 12 -7.81 -14.66 -32.01
C THR A 12 -6.76 -15.21 -31.02
N LEU A 13 -5.78 -15.96 -31.51
CA LEU A 13 -4.67 -16.48 -30.69
C LEU A 13 -3.69 -15.40 -30.21
N PHE A 14 -3.53 -14.31 -30.97
CA PHE A 14 -2.65 -13.20 -30.58
C PHE A 14 -3.28 -12.32 -29.49
N ILE A 15 -4.61 -12.11 -29.55
CA ILE A 15 -5.34 -11.32 -28.55
C ILE A 15 -5.38 -12.03 -27.20
N SER A 16 -5.52 -13.37 -27.17
CA SER A 16 -5.54 -14.12 -25.91
C SER A 16 -4.18 -14.11 -25.19
N PHE A 17 -3.06 -14.06 -25.92
CA PHE A 17 -1.72 -13.95 -25.32
C PHE A 17 -1.49 -12.58 -24.64
N PHE A 18 -2.11 -11.51 -25.13
CA PHE A 18 -1.97 -10.17 -24.55
C PHE A 18 -2.71 -10.02 -23.21
N LEU A 19 -3.80 -10.75 -22.99
CA LEU A 19 -4.61 -10.64 -21.77
C LEU A 19 -4.01 -11.35 -20.55
N ILE A 20 -3.07 -12.28 -20.73
CA ILE A 20 -2.48 -13.07 -19.62
C ILE A 20 -1.41 -12.28 -18.86
N ASN A 21 -0.92 -11.17 -19.42
CA ASN A 21 0.21 -10.41 -18.84
C ASN A 21 -0.20 -9.26 -17.91
N PHE A 22 -1.48 -8.89 -17.83
CA PHE A 22 -1.94 -7.86 -16.91
C PHE A 22 -2.19 -8.43 -15.52
N LYS A 23 -1.12 -8.69 -14.77
CA LYS A 23 -1.21 -8.83 -13.32
C LYS A 23 -1.40 -7.44 -12.71
N ILE A 24 -2.63 -6.94 -12.73
CA ILE A 24 -3.05 -5.83 -11.86
C ILE A 24 -3.22 -6.43 -10.46
N SER A 25 -2.10 -6.70 -9.79
CA SER A 25 -2.14 -7.06 -8.38
C SER A 25 -2.16 -5.77 -7.58
N ALA A 26 -3.33 -5.43 -7.02
CA ALA A 26 -3.37 -4.52 -5.89
C ALA A 26 -2.52 -5.13 -4.76
N THR A 27 -1.73 -4.30 -4.08
CA THR A 27 -0.98 -4.75 -2.91
C THR A 27 -1.78 -4.45 -1.67
N GLU A 28 -1.72 -5.36 -0.70
CA GLU A 28 -2.40 -5.20 0.58
C GLU A 28 -1.44 -4.68 1.64
N SER A 29 -1.99 -3.98 2.63
CA SER A 29 -1.29 -3.63 3.85
C SER A 29 -2.20 -3.81 5.05
N TYR A 30 -1.64 -4.33 6.14
CA TYR A 30 -2.29 -4.32 7.45
C TYR A 30 -2.32 -2.90 8.01
N VAL A 31 -3.26 -2.64 8.92
CA VAL A 31 -3.40 -1.32 9.55
C VAL A 31 -3.09 -1.41 11.04
N ILE A 32 -2.23 -0.52 11.51
CA ILE A 32 -2.04 -0.24 12.94
C ILE A 32 -2.56 1.16 13.27
N CYS A 33 -2.97 1.35 14.51
CA CYS A 33 -3.38 2.64 15.06
C CYS A 33 -2.31 3.09 16.05
N ALA A 34 -1.68 4.23 15.80
CA ALA A 34 -0.63 4.78 16.64
C ALA A 34 -1.09 6.06 17.37
N ASN A 35 -0.40 6.38 18.46
CA ASN A 35 -0.55 7.65 19.18
C ASN A 35 0.65 8.57 18.99
N SER A 36 0.59 9.79 19.53
CA SER A 36 1.66 10.79 19.47
C SER A 36 3.01 10.30 20.03
N ASN A 37 2.97 9.32 20.94
CA ASN A 37 4.13 8.73 21.60
C ASN A 37 4.67 7.49 20.89
N LYS A 38 4.13 7.14 19.71
CA LYS A 38 4.48 5.95 18.91
C LYS A 38 4.16 4.61 19.57
N TYR A 39 3.31 4.59 20.61
CA TYR A 39 2.65 3.34 20.98
C TYR A 39 1.60 3.01 19.93
N TRP A 40 1.35 1.72 19.71
CA TRP A 40 0.53 1.27 18.60
C TRP A 40 -0.20 -0.03 18.93
N HIS A 41 -1.34 -0.23 18.26
CA HIS A 41 -2.13 -1.45 18.30
C HIS A 41 -2.55 -1.86 16.89
N TRP A 42 -2.71 -3.17 16.64
CA TRP A 42 -3.28 -3.66 15.40
C TRP A 42 -4.78 -3.32 15.32
N LEU A 43 -5.21 -2.66 14.25
CA LEU A 43 -6.63 -2.43 14.03
C LEU A 43 -7.34 -3.76 13.80
N SER A 44 -8.43 -4.00 14.52
CA SER A 44 -9.18 -5.28 14.50
C SER A 44 -8.28 -6.52 14.64
N GLU A 45 -7.28 -6.45 15.53
CA GLU A 45 -6.34 -7.55 15.81
C GLU A 45 -5.52 -7.99 14.58
N GLY A 46 -5.38 -7.12 13.57
CA GLY A 46 -4.63 -7.40 12.35
C GLY A 46 -5.45 -8.11 11.28
N ASN A 47 -6.77 -8.19 11.44
CA ASN A 47 -7.65 -8.80 10.44
C ASN A 47 -8.05 -7.83 9.31
N ILE A 48 -7.91 -6.52 9.52
CA ILE A 48 -8.19 -5.52 8.50
C ILE A 48 -6.95 -5.29 7.63
N LYS A 49 -7.18 -5.41 6.32
CA LYS A 49 -6.22 -5.04 5.28
C LYS A 49 -6.83 -4.01 4.35
N VAL A 50 -5.98 -3.13 3.83
CA VAL A 50 -6.36 -2.12 2.83
C VAL A 50 -5.58 -2.31 1.55
N GLN A 51 -6.24 -2.03 0.43
CA GLN A 51 -5.66 -2.09 -0.90
C GLN A 51 -4.94 -0.80 -1.23
N GLY A 52 -3.83 -0.92 -1.95
CA GLY A 52 -3.02 0.20 -2.36
C GLY A 52 -1.70 -0.21 -2.97
N LYS A 53 -0.73 0.69 -2.89
CA LYS A 53 0.59 0.54 -3.51
C LYS A 53 1.70 1.03 -2.58
N TRP A 54 2.69 0.18 -2.38
CA TRP A 54 3.92 0.52 -1.67
C TRP A 54 4.88 1.31 -2.56
N PHE A 55 5.39 2.44 -2.05
CA PHE A 55 6.45 3.21 -2.68
C PHE A 55 7.61 3.42 -1.72
N LYS A 56 8.82 3.40 -2.26
CA LYS A 56 10.04 3.80 -1.54
C LYS A 56 10.43 5.19 -1.99
N LYS A 57 10.54 6.11 -1.04
CA LYS A 57 11.03 7.46 -1.27
C LYS A 57 12.45 7.62 -0.76
N LYS A 58 13.29 8.20 -1.59
CA LYS A 58 14.69 8.52 -1.27
C LYS A 58 14.76 9.83 -0.49
N LEU A 59 15.45 9.82 0.65
CA LEU A 59 15.79 11.03 1.43
C LEU A 59 17.23 11.47 1.18
N SER A 60 18.14 10.51 1.03
CA SER A 60 19.56 10.74 0.75
C SER A 60 20.11 9.57 -0.06
N HIS A 61 21.42 9.56 -0.36
CA HIS A 61 22.05 8.45 -1.07
C HIS A 61 21.87 7.08 -0.38
N ILE A 62 21.79 7.06 0.95
CA ILE A 62 21.75 5.83 1.75
C ILE A 62 20.50 5.72 2.64
N THR A 63 19.57 6.68 2.55
CA THR A 63 18.39 6.73 3.43
C THR A 63 17.11 6.84 2.62
N PHE A 64 16.13 6.01 2.97
CA PHE A 64 14.83 5.92 2.33
C PHE A 64 13.73 5.82 3.38
N TYR A 65 12.49 6.07 2.97
CA TYR A 65 11.30 5.72 3.75
C TYR A 65 10.27 5.08 2.83
N LYS A 66 9.36 4.31 3.43
CA LYS A 66 8.23 3.71 2.72
C LYS A 66 7.00 4.60 2.89
N ILE A 67 6.15 4.61 1.86
CA ILE A 67 4.80 5.14 1.91
C ILE A 67 3.84 4.10 1.31
N PHE A 68 2.60 4.10 1.76
CA PHE A 68 1.53 3.30 1.15
C PHE A 68 0.44 4.22 0.62
N ILE A 69 0.23 4.18 -0.70
CA ILE A 69 -0.81 4.96 -1.36
C ILE A 69 -2.10 4.14 -1.37
N LEU A 70 -3.15 4.65 -0.73
CA LEU A 70 -4.47 3.99 -0.68
C LEU A 70 -5.17 4.10 -2.03
N ASP A 71 -5.76 3.01 -2.54
CA ASP A 71 -6.47 3.04 -3.82
C ASP A 71 -7.72 3.96 -3.78
N ASN A 72 -8.39 4.03 -2.62
CA ASN A 72 -9.55 4.88 -2.36
C ASN A 72 -9.16 6.25 -1.74
N GLY A 73 -7.87 6.59 -1.75
CA GLY A 73 -7.37 7.88 -1.32
C GLY A 73 -7.84 8.35 0.07
N GLU A 74 -8.33 9.59 0.12
CA GLU A 74 -8.62 10.30 1.37
C GLU A 74 -9.82 9.74 2.12
N GLU A 75 -10.84 9.29 1.41
CA GLU A 75 -12.03 8.69 2.01
C GLU A 75 -11.66 7.48 2.86
N GLN A 76 -10.84 6.57 2.31
CA GLN A 76 -10.38 5.38 3.03
C GLN A 76 -9.52 5.73 4.24
N TYR A 77 -8.66 6.75 4.13
CA TYR A 77 -7.87 7.21 5.29
C TYR A 77 -8.76 7.70 6.42
N ASN A 78 -9.79 8.49 6.10
CA ASN A 78 -10.72 9.02 7.10
C ASN A 78 -11.54 7.91 7.77
N LEU A 79 -11.92 6.87 7.02
CA LEU A 79 -12.55 5.67 7.59
C LEU A 79 -11.60 4.95 8.56
N LEU A 80 -10.36 4.69 8.17
CA LEU A 80 -9.37 4.06 9.05
C LEU A 80 -9.12 4.87 10.32
N LYS A 81 -9.05 6.20 10.21
CA LYS A 81 -8.90 7.10 11.36
C LYS A 81 -10.10 6.96 12.30
N LYS A 82 -11.32 6.96 11.76
CA LYS A 82 -12.54 6.75 12.54
C LYS A 82 -12.53 5.39 13.24
N ASP A 83 -12.14 4.33 12.54
CA ASP A 83 -12.06 2.98 13.10
C ASP A 83 -11.03 2.90 14.24
N CYS A 84 -9.86 3.54 14.07
CA CYS A 84 -8.86 3.65 15.12
C CYS A 84 -9.39 4.39 16.36
N ILE A 85 -10.07 5.53 16.18
CA ILE A 85 -10.67 6.30 17.28
C ILE A 85 -11.78 5.48 17.96
N GLN A 86 -12.60 4.78 17.18
CA GLN A 86 -13.68 3.96 17.72
C GLN A 86 -13.15 2.79 18.56
N GLN A 87 -12.06 2.15 18.13
CA GLN A 87 -11.52 0.96 18.79
C GLN A 87 -10.61 1.29 19.98
N PHE A 88 -9.82 2.37 19.90
CA PHE A 88 -8.76 2.66 20.86
C PHE A 88 -8.85 4.07 21.48
N GLY A 89 -9.83 4.88 21.07
CA GLY A 89 -10.00 6.27 21.49
C GLY A 89 -9.17 7.27 20.70
N GLU A 90 -9.45 8.56 20.90
CA GLU A 90 -8.77 9.72 20.29
C GLU A 90 -7.24 9.69 20.44
N TYR A 91 -6.75 8.98 21.45
CA TYR A 91 -5.33 8.85 21.72
C TYR A 91 -4.60 8.08 20.60
N PHE A 92 -5.22 7.10 19.96
CA PHE A 92 -4.64 6.26 18.90
C PHE A 92 -5.16 6.60 17.50
N GLN A 93 -5.39 7.88 17.23
CA GLN A 93 -6.06 8.35 16.01
C GLN A 93 -5.22 8.32 14.71
N TYR A 94 -3.97 7.85 14.73
CA TYR A 94 -3.07 7.90 13.57
C TYR A 94 -2.98 6.50 12.92
N PRO A 95 -3.76 6.22 11.86
CA PRO A 95 -3.67 4.95 11.16
C PRO A 95 -2.36 4.89 10.35
N HIS A 96 -1.74 3.71 10.34
CA HIS A 96 -0.46 3.45 9.70
C HIS A 96 -0.46 2.12 8.95
N PRO A 97 0.06 2.05 7.72
CA PRO A 97 0.26 0.81 6.99
C PRO A 97 1.42 -0.01 7.57
N SER A 98 1.26 -1.32 7.58
CA SER A 98 2.32 -2.29 7.80
C SER A 98 2.31 -3.39 6.73
N ASP A 99 3.48 -3.78 6.24
CA ASP A 99 3.67 -4.91 5.30
C ASP A 99 3.77 -6.27 6.02
N GLY A 100 3.65 -6.31 7.36
CA GLY A 100 3.56 -7.55 8.12
C GLY A 100 3.64 -7.36 9.64
N LEU A 101 3.38 -8.42 10.40
CA LEU A 101 3.32 -8.36 11.87
C LEU A 101 4.63 -7.93 12.56
N LEU A 102 5.77 -8.18 11.90
CA LEU A 102 7.11 -7.89 12.42
C LEU A 102 7.80 -6.73 11.69
N SER A 103 7.10 -6.11 10.75
CA SER A 103 7.69 -5.10 9.90
C SER A 103 7.54 -3.71 10.49
N ALA A 104 8.47 -2.82 10.13
CA ALA A 104 8.35 -1.40 10.40
C ALA A 104 7.11 -0.82 9.69
N TRP A 105 6.37 0.03 10.39
CA TRP A 105 5.28 0.78 9.77
C TRP A 105 5.79 1.82 8.76
N ALA A 106 4.92 2.23 7.87
CA ALA A 106 5.14 3.34 6.96
C ALA A 106 4.06 4.40 7.16
N VAL A 107 4.05 5.45 6.34
CA VAL A 107 2.99 6.48 6.37
C VAL A 107 2.01 6.27 5.21
N PHE A 108 0.71 6.49 5.47
CA PHE A 108 -0.28 6.55 4.40
C PHE A 108 -0.09 7.82 3.55
N ALA A 109 -0.42 7.72 2.27
CA ALA A 109 -0.41 8.84 1.36
C ALA A 109 -1.62 8.75 0.41
N ILE A 110 -2.08 9.90 -0.08
CA ILE A 110 -3.15 9.96 -1.10
C ILE A 110 -2.54 9.84 -2.49
N ASP A 111 -1.36 10.42 -2.64
CA ASP A 111 -0.53 10.33 -3.82
C ASP A 111 0.95 10.45 -3.42
N VAL A 112 1.84 10.50 -4.40
CA VAL A 112 3.28 10.58 -4.11
C VAL A 112 3.65 11.89 -3.40
N SER A 113 2.93 12.99 -3.60
CA SER A 113 3.18 14.30 -2.96
C SER A 113 2.44 14.53 -1.64
N ASN A 114 1.28 13.89 -1.44
CA ASN A 114 0.37 14.17 -0.34
C ASN A 114 0.43 13.06 0.73
N LEU A 115 1.32 13.24 1.72
CA LEU A 115 1.41 12.38 2.88
C LEU A 115 0.32 12.74 3.89
N LYS A 116 -0.27 11.72 4.53
CA LYS A 116 -1.18 11.93 5.66
C LYS A 116 -0.41 11.98 6.98
N ASP A 117 -1.11 12.42 8.03
CA ASP A 117 -0.55 12.52 9.36
C ASP A 117 -0.02 11.18 9.84
N GLY A 118 1.13 11.22 10.50
CA GLY A 118 1.77 10.04 11.06
C GLY A 118 3.29 10.15 11.19
N PHE A 119 3.90 9.04 11.55
CA PHE A 119 5.34 8.87 11.70
C PHE A 119 5.97 8.25 10.45
N ILE A 120 7.08 8.85 10.02
CA ILE A 120 7.94 8.30 8.97
C ILE A 120 9.10 7.55 9.62
N ASP A 121 9.21 6.26 9.33
CA ASP A 121 10.41 5.49 9.70
C ASP A 121 11.46 5.55 8.57
N LYS A 122 12.72 5.79 8.96
CA LYS A 122 13.84 6.00 8.04
C LYS A 122 14.70 4.75 8.00
N ILE A 123 14.75 4.12 6.83
CA ILE A 123 15.58 2.94 6.57
C ILE A 123 16.92 3.41 6.02
N LYS A 124 18.01 3.04 6.71
CA LYS A 124 19.39 3.25 6.23
C LYS A 124 19.93 1.97 5.60
N TYR A 125 20.52 2.09 4.41
CA TYR A 125 21.22 0.99 3.76
C TYR A 125 22.73 1.12 4.02
N TYR A 126 23.32 0.06 4.54
CA TYR A 126 24.77 -0.06 4.69
C TYR A 126 25.25 -1.06 3.64
N PRO A 127 25.96 -0.63 2.58
CA PRO A 127 26.54 -1.57 1.64
C PRO A 127 27.49 -2.49 2.40
N LEU A 128 27.31 -3.80 2.24
CA LEU A 128 28.30 -4.78 2.71
C LEU A 128 29.53 -4.59 1.82
N LEU A 129 30.60 -4.03 2.41
CA LEU A 129 31.90 -3.85 1.77
C LEU A 129 32.65 -5.18 1.69
#